data_AF-A0A4R1ASL1-F1
#
_entry.id   AF-A0A4R1ASL1-F1
#
_cell.length_a   1.000
_cell.length_b   1.000
_cell.length_c   1.000
_cell.angle_alpha   90.00
_cell.angle_beta   90.00
_cell.angle_gamma   90.00
#
_symmetry.space_group_name_H-M   'P 1'
#
loop_
_entity.id
_entity.type
_entity.pdbx_description
1 polymer ?
#
loop_
_entity_poly.entity_id
_entity_poly.type
_entity_poly.pdbx_seq_one_letter_code
_entity_poly.pdbx_strand_id
1 'polypeptide(L)'
;MSIGEKSIEKWLINNNIKFTPQYKFPDCKYINALPFDFAVFDNENKLLCLIEYDGEQHFESIEYFGGEEKLEITKIRDEIKNRYCEDNNLVLIRIPFWEKDNINNILDNTIKSKTTDGNNTPS
;
A
#
# COMPACT_ATOMS: atom_id res chain seq x y z
N MET A 1 -9.38 -3.61 -8.40
CA MET A 1 -9.54 -2.86 -7.15
C MET A 1 -10.81 -3.28 -6.43
N SER A 2 -10.60 -3.83 -5.24
CA SER A 2 -11.55 -3.96 -4.15
C SER A 2 -12.15 -2.60 -3.74
N ILE A 3 -13.13 -2.62 -2.85
CA ILE A 3 -13.73 -1.40 -2.28
C ILE A 3 -12.68 -0.60 -1.49
N GLY A 4 -11.79 -1.27 -0.75
CA GLY A 4 -10.73 -0.62 0.01
C GLY A 4 -9.74 0.12 -0.86
N GLU A 5 -9.22 -0.53 -1.91
CA GLU A 5 -8.32 0.11 -2.88
C GLU A 5 -8.98 1.34 -3.54
N LYS A 6 -10.27 1.26 -3.89
CA LYS A 6 -11.01 2.42 -4.44
C LYS A 6 -11.13 3.56 -3.44
N SER A 7 -11.32 3.26 -2.16
CA SER A 7 -11.37 4.27 -1.10
C SER A 7 -10.02 4.95 -0.93
N ILE A 8 -8.91 4.19 -0.94
CA ILE A 8 -7.54 4.73 -0.90
C ILE A 8 -7.28 5.62 -2.11
N GLU A 9 -7.55 5.14 -3.32
CA GLU A 9 -7.37 5.89 -4.57
C GLU A 9 -8.15 7.21 -4.54
N LYS A 10 -9.43 7.16 -4.14
CA LYS A 10 -10.27 8.35 -4.02
C LYS A 10 -9.71 9.35 -3.02
N TRP A 11 -9.21 8.89 -1.88
CA TRP A 11 -8.59 9.76 -0.88
C TRP A 11 -7.31 10.42 -1.44
N LEU A 12 -6.45 9.67 -2.12
CA LEU A 12 -5.22 10.20 -2.74
C LEU A 12 -5.53 11.29 -3.77
N ILE A 13 -6.51 11.04 -4.65
CA ILE A 13 -6.98 12.00 -5.66
C ILE A 13 -7.53 13.27 -4.99
N ASN A 14 -8.42 13.13 -4.01
CA ASN A 14 -9.07 14.26 -3.35
C ASN A 14 -8.08 15.15 -2.58
N ASN A 15 -6.95 14.60 -2.13
CA ASN A 15 -5.90 15.34 -1.45
C ASN A 15 -4.78 15.80 -2.41
N ASN A 16 -4.94 15.65 -3.73
CA ASN A 16 -3.93 15.99 -4.74
C ASN A 16 -2.55 15.35 -4.49
N ILE A 17 -2.55 14.12 -3.97
CA ILE A 17 -1.31 13.38 -3.70
C ILE A 17 -0.88 12.66 -4.97
N LYS A 18 0.43 12.70 -5.27
CA LYS A 18 0.98 12.00 -6.43
C LYS A 18 1.16 10.51 -6.11
N PHE A 19 0.58 9.64 -6.94
CA PHE A 19 0.70 8.20 -6.75
C PHE A 19 0.75 7.43 -8.07
N THR A 20 1.15 6.16 -8.00
CA THR A 20 1.07 5.20 -9.10
C THR A 20 0.45 3.90 -8.60
N PRO A 21 -0.68 3.44 -9.17
CA PRO A 21 -1.28 2.17 -8.81
C PRO A 21 -0.50 0.97 -9.35
N GLN A 22 -0.59 -0.19 -8.69
CA GLN A 22 0.03 -1.45 -9.09
C GLN A 22 1.54 -1.33 -9.38
N TYR A 23 2.24 -0.53 -8.58
CA TYR A 23 3.66 -0.22 -8.76
C TYR A 23 4.52 -1.47 -8.55
N LYS A 24 5.51 -1.70 -9.41
CA LYS A 24 6.36 -2.90 -9.36
C LYS A 24 7.82 -2.51 -9.32
N PHE A 25 8.56 -3.13 -8.42
CA PHE A 25 10.00 -3.15 -8.48
C PHE A 25 10.46 -4.38 -9.28
N PRO A 26 11.38 -4.24 -10.24
CA PRO A 26 11.85 -5.36 -11.05
C PRO A 26 12.54 -6.49 -10.25
N ASP A 27 12.93 -6.25 -9.01
CA ASP A 27 13.67 -7.14 -8.12
C ASP A 27 12.83 -7.65 -6.94
N CYS A 28 11.72 -7.00 -6.60
CA CYS A 28 10.72 -7.54 -5.66
C CYS A 28 9.86 -8.62 -6.35
N LYS A 29 10.28 -9.88 -6.29
CA LYS A 29 9.71 -10.99 -7.08
C LYS A 29 9.44 -12.25 -6.26
N TYR A 30 8.35 -12.95 -6.60
CA TYR A 30 8.16 -14.36 -6.27
C TYR A 30 8.53 -15.21 -7.50
N ILE A 31 7.60 -15.40 -8.43
CA ILE A 31 7.87 -15.87 -9.81
C ILE A 31 7.99 -14.66 -10.74
N ASN A 32 7.07 -13.71 -10.58
CA ASN A 32 7.03 -12.44 -11.31
C ASN A 32 7.13 -11.27 -10.32
N ALA A 33 7.35 -10.06 -10.86
CA ALA A 33 7.39 -8.84 -10.06
C ALA A 33 6.06 -8.64 -9.34
N LEU A 34 6.14 -8.46 -8.03
CA LEU A 34 4.98 -8.32 -7.16
C LEU A 34 4.53 -6.86 -7.20
N PRO A 35 3.27 -6.58 -7.60
CA PRO A 35 2.73 -5.24 -7.56
C PRO A 35 2.42 -4.84 -6.13
N PHE A 36 2.72 -3.60 -5.78
CA PHE A 36 2.15 -2.89 -4.65
C PHE A 36 0.90 -2.14 -5.08
N ASP A 37 -0.14 -2.10 -4.25
CA ASP A 37 -1.42 -1.48 -4.66
C ASP A 37 -1.23 -0.02 -5.06
N PHE A 38 -0.46 0.74 -4.28
CA PHE A 38 -0.08 2.11 -4.60
C PHE A 38 1.36 2.43 -4.17
N ALA A 39 2.04 3.23 -4.99
CA ALA A 39 3.25 3.96 -4.62
C ALA A 39 2.94 5.45 -4.52
N VAL A 40 3.31 6.10 -3.42
CA VAL A 40 3.07 7.52 -3.16
C VAL A 40 4.37 8.30 -3.27
N PHE A 41 4.32 9.44 -3.95
CA PHE A 41 5.47 10.28 -4.25
C PHE A 41 5.26 11.70 -3.72
N ASP A 42 6.36 12.39 -3.42
CA ASP A 42 6.34 13.83 -3.22
C ASP A 42 6.31 14.60 -4.55
N ASN A 43 6.34 15.92 -4.44
CA ASN A 43 6.32 16.82 -5.59
C ASN A 43 7.59 16.71 -6.46
N GLU A 44 8.70 16.21 -5.91
CA GLU A 44 9.98 16.01 -6.61
C GLU A 44 10.10 14.62 -7.25
N ASN A 45 9.04 13.80 -7.19
CA ASN A 45 9.00 12.39 -7.63
C ASN A 45 9.80 11.42 -6.74
N LYS A 46 10.16 11.81 -5.52
CA LYS A 46 10.76 10.87 -4.58
C LYS A 46 9.67 9.98 -3.99
N LEU A 47 9.93 8.68 -3.94
CA LEU A 47 9.03 7.71 -3.32
C LEU A 47 8.98 7.95 -1.79
N LEU A 48 7.79 8.18 -1.26
CA LEU A 48 7.55 8.42 0.16
C LEU A 48 7.15 7.13 0.89
N CYS A 49 6.22 6.38 0.30
CA CYS A 49 5.75 5.10 0.85
C CYS A 49 5.05 4.26 -0.23
N LEU A 50 4.86 2.99 0.12
CA LEU A 50 4.00 2.04 -0.56
C LEU A 50 2.77 1.77 0.30
N ILE A 51 1.65 1.44 -0.32
CA ILE A 51 0.39 1.14 0.36
C ILE A 51 -0.13 -0.21 -0.15
N GLU A 52 -0.63 -1.05 0.77
CA GLU A 52 -1.37 -2.27 0.51
C GLU A 52 -2.71 -2.24 1.25
N TYR A 53 -3.76 -2.75 0.62
CA TYR A 53 -5.03 -3.06 1.26
C TYR A 53 -5.23 -4.58 1.36
N ASP A 54 -5.14 -5.11 2.58
CA ASP A 54 -5.21 -6.54 2.82
C ASP A 54 -6.67 -6.99 2.95
N GLY A 55 -7.22 -7.52 1.86
CA GLY A 55 -8.56 -8.10 1.85
C GLY A 55 -8.71 -9.34 2.75
N GLU A 56 -9.93 -9.79 2.99
CA GLU A 56 -10.26 -10.97 3.82
C GLU A 56 -9.44 -12.22 3.45
N GLN A 57 -9.18 -12.41 2.15
CA GLN A 57 -8.40 -13.52 1.61
C GLN A 57 -6.92 -13.54 2.05
N HIS A 58 -6.40 -12.47 2.66
CA HIS A 58 -5.06 -12.47 3.27
C HIS A 58 -5.04 -13.18 4.63
N PHE A 59 -6.20 -13.33 5.28
CA PHE A 59 -6.31 -13.81 6.66
C PHE A 59 -7.02 -15.16 6.75
N GLU A 60 -8.01 -15.39 5.89
CA GLU A 60 -8.82 -16.60 5.91
C GLU A 60 -8.75 -17.36 4.59
N SER A 61 -8.79 -18.69 4.70
CA SER A 61 -8.94 -19.57 3.55
C SER A 61 -10.38 -19.44 3.04
N ILE A 62 -10.52 -18.88 1.85
CA ILE A 62 -11.82 -18.70 1.22
C ILE A 62 -11.82 -19.56 -0.04
N GLU A 63 -12.64 -20.60 -0.06
CA GLU A 63 -12.75 -21.56 -1.17
C GLU A 63 -12.98 -20.86 -2.52
N TYR A 64 -13.84 -19.83 -2.56
CA TYR A 64 -14.08 -19.02 -3.75
C TYR A 64 -12.80 -18.37 -4.33
N PHE A 65 -11.82 -18.09 -3.48
CA PHE A 65 -10.53 -17.52 -3.88
C PHE A 65 -9.43 -18.57 -4.08
N GLY A 66 -9.74 -19.86 -3.95
CA GLY A 66 -8.78 -20.96 -4.13
C GLY A 66 -8.30 -21.60 -2.82
N GLY A 67 -8.98 -21.34 -1.71
CA GLY A 67 -8.79 -22.07 -0.45
C GLY A 67 -7.40 -21.89 0.18
N GLU A 68 -6.92 -22.93 0.86
CA GLU A 68 -5.71 -22.87 1.69
C GLU A 68 -4.44 -22.61 0.88
N GLU A 69 -4.32 -23.25 -0.30
CA GLU A 69 -3.17 -23.05 -1.20
C GLU A 69 -3.04 -21.57 -1.60
N LYS A 70 -4.17 -20.91 -1.88
CA LYS A 70 -4.14 -19.49 -2.20
C LYS A 70 -3.70 -18.65 -1.01
N LEU A 71 -4.19 -18.96 0.17
CA LEU A 71 -3.83 -18.24 1.40
C LEU A 71 -2.32 -18.36 1.67
N GLU A 72 -1.74 -19.55 1.52
CA GLU A 72 -0.30 -19.76 1.70
C GLU A 72 0.52 -18.96 0.68
N ILE A 73 0.14 -18.99 -0.60
CA ILE A 73 0.80 -18.19 -1.63
C ILE A 73 0.70 -16.69 -1.33
N THR A 74 -0.45 -16.23 -0.84
CA THR A 74 -0.64 -14.82 -0.45
C THR A 74 0.31 -14.45 0.69
N LYS A 75 0.40 -15.27 1.75
CA LYS A 75 1.33 -15.07 2.86
C LYS A 75 2.79 -15.03 2.42
N ILE A 76 3.22 -15.95 1.55
CA ILE A 76 4.58 -15.97 0.99
C ILE A 76 4.87 -14.66 0.24
N ARG A 77 3.93 -14.19 -0.59
CA ARG A 77 4.11 -12.96 -1.36
C ARG A 77 4.15 -11.72 -0.47
N ASP A 78 3.35 -11.71 0.59
CA ASP A 78 3.36 -10.65 1.60
C ASP A 78 4.68 -10.60 2.35
N GLU A 79 5.23 -11.75 2.75
CA GLU A 79 6.54 -11.83 3.38
C GLU A 79 7.65 -11.29 2.48
N ILE A 80 7.62 -11.62 1.18
CA ILE A 80 8.59 -11.10 0.20
C ILE A 80 8.50 -9.57 0.13
N LYS A 81 7.28 -9.01 0.02
CA LYS A 81 7.09 -7.56 0.00
C LYS A 81 7.57 -6.89 1.30
N ASN A 82 7.24 -7.48 2.45
CA ASN A 82 7.63 -6.93 3.75
C ASN A 82 9.16 -6.87 3.88
N ARG A 83 9.85 -7.99 3.59
CA ARG A 83 11.33 -8.04 3.60
C ARG A 83 11.95 -7.09 2.60
N TYR A 84 11.41 -7.03 1.38
CA TYR A 84 11.89 -6.11 0.37
C TYR A 84 11.81 -4.65 0.84
N CYS A 85 10.71 -4.25 1.47
CA CYS A 85 10.57 -2.91 2.03
C CYS A 85 11.56 -2.67 3.18
N GLU A 86 11.73 -3.63 4.09
CA GLU A 86 12.68 -3.55 5.20
C GLU A 86 14.13 -3.41 4.70
N ASP A 87 14.57 -4.30 3.82
CA ASP A 87 15.94 -4.33 3.27
C ASP A 87 16.30 -3.05 2.49
N ASN A 88 15.30 -2.40 1.87
CA ASN A 88 15.48 -1.18 1.08
C ASN A 88 15.11 0.11 1.84
N ASN A 89 14.81 0.04 3.13
CA ASN A 89 14.34 1.17 3.94
C ASN A 89 13.12 1.89 3.32
N LEU A 90 12.20 1.14 2.73
CA LEU A 90 10.95 1.66 2.17
C LEU A 90 9.83 1.59 3.20
N VAL A 91 9.07 2.68 3.32
CA VAL A 91 7.89 2.70 4.18
C VAL A 91 6.75 1.95 3.52
N LEU A 92 6.22 0.93 4.19
CA LEU A 92 5.03 0.18 3.77
C LEU A 92 3.87 0.43 4.74
N ILE A 93 2.75 0.94 4.22
CA ILE A 93 1.50 1.12 4.98
C ILE A 93 0.55 -0.01 4.55
N ARG A 94 0.18 -0.89 5.50
CA ARG A 94 -0.82 -1.93 5.26
C ARG A 94 -2.12 -1.57 5.96
N ILE A 95 -3.23 -1.63 5.24
CA ILE A 95 -4.56 -1.37 5.79
C ILE A 95 -5.38 -2.67 5.67
N PRO A 96 -5.66 -3.36 6.78
CA PRO A 96 -6.44 -4.59 6.73
C PRO A 96 -7.92 -4.30 6.48
N PHE A 97 -8.64 -5.29 5.94
CA PHE A 97 -10.02 -5.10 5.48
C PHE A 97 -11.00 -4.63 6.57
N TRP A 98 -10.75 -5.00 7.83
CA TRP A 98 -11.58 -4.57 8.97
C TRP A 98 -11.41 -3.09 9.30
N GLU A 99 -10.36 -2.44 8.79
CA GLU A 99 -10.12 -0.99 8.92
C GLU A 99 -10.72 -0.18 7.75
N LYS A 100 -11.58 -0.78 6.91
CA LYS A 100 -12.17 -0.11 5.73
C LYS A 100 -12.83 1.24 6.03
N ASP A 101 -13.43 1.38 7.20
CA ASP A 101 -14.14 2.60 7.62
C ASP A 101 -13.17 3.66 8.19
N ASN A 102 -11.93 3.25 8.51
CA ASN A 102 -10.88 4.10 9.07
C ASN A 102 -9.78 4.47 8.05
N ILE A 103 -9.89 4.03 6.79
CA ILE A 103 -8.90 4.28 5.72
C ILE A 103 -8.45 5.75 5.71
N ASN A 104 -9.39 6.70 5.67
CA ASN A 104 -9.06 8.12 5.61
C ASN A 104 -8.24 8.58 6.81
N ASN A 105 -8.61 8.16 8.02
CA ASN A 105 -7.91 8.54 9.25
C ASN A 105 -6.49 7.97 9.29
N ILE A 106 -6.31 6.73 8.85
CA ILE A 106 -4.99 6.08 8.76
C ILE A 106 -4.11 6.85 7.78
N LEU A 107 -4.63 7.15 6.59
CA LEU A 107 -3.89 7.90 5.56
C LEU A 107 -3.59 9.33 5.98
N ASP A 108 -4.53 10.01 6.63
CA ASP A 108 -4.32 11.35 7.19
C ASP A 108 -3.15 11.34 8.19
N ASN A 109 -3.10 10.38 9.12
CA ASN A 109 -2.04 10.31 10.13
C ASN A 109 -0.67 9.91 9.56
N THR A 110 -0.66 9.05 8.54
CA THR A 110 0.58 8.46 8.01
C THR A 110 1.21 9.25 6.87
N ILE A 111 0.40 9.83 5.98
CA ILE A 111 0.89 10.52 4.78
C ILE A 111 1.00 12.03 5.03
N LYS A 112 0.01 12.68 5.66
CA LYS A 112 0.11 14.13 5.90
C LYS A 112 1.28 14.47 6.83
N SER A 113 1.54 13.65 7.84
CA SER A 113 2.73 13.81 8.70
C SER A 113 4.05 13.80 7.91
N LYS A 114 4.12 13.07 6.78
CA LYS A 114 5.30 13.00 5.91
C LYS A 114 5.38 14.13 4.88
N THR A 115 4.26 14.72 4.49
CA THR A 115 4.23 15.80 3.48
C THR A 115 4.35 17.20 4.08
N THR A 116 4.15 17.35 5.40
CA THR A 116 4.14 18.68 6.05
C THR A 116 5.54 19.20 6.42
N ASP A 117 6.60 18.42 6.23
CA ASP A 117 7.98 18.83 6.54
C ASP A 117 8.60 19.83 5.54
N GLY A 118 7.82 20.33 4.57
CA GLY A 118 8.29 21.21 3.49
C GLY A 118 7.77 22.65 3.46
N ASN A 119 6.81 23.05 4.30
CA ASN A 119 6.24 24.40 4.25
C ASN A 119 6.29 25.13 5.59
N ASN A 120 7.50 25.56 5.96
CA ASN A 120 7.67 26.78 6.75
C ASN A 120 8.36 27.81 5.86
N THR A 121 7.57 28.71 5.26
CA THR A 121 8.05 30.06 4.98
C THR A 121 6.99 31.02 5.50
N PRO A 122 7.27 31.81 6.55
CA PRO A 122 6.38 32.89 6.96
C PRO A 122 6.59 34.06 6.02
N SER A 123 5.52 34.53 5.38
CA SER A 123 5.36 35.90 4.86
C SER A 123 3.87 36.14 4.57
#